data_AF-A0A2W5FJ47-F1
#
_entry.id   AF-A0A2W5FJ47-F1
#
_cell.length_a   1.000
_cell.length_b   1.000
_cell.length_c   1.000
_cell.angle_alpha   90.00
_cell.angle_beta   90.00
_cell.angle_gamma   90.00
#
_symmetry.space_group_name_H-M   'P 1'
#
loop_
_entity.id
_entity.type
_entity.pdbx_description
1 polymer ?
#
loop_
_entity_poly.entity_id
_entity_poly.type
_entity_poly.pdbx_seq_one_letter_code
_entity_poly.pdbx_strand_id
1 'polypeptide(L)'
;MRALFIIFILSLFIHSSAFADEAHQEAFVVCDAESNSFLVRFGLRWNEDTTDKTELAKAPSELNKFWSSKLPSDACELNGKRIEVSTFLGPAFPYGMGGGDAPAFFKLRIDDGDVYYAKTFYRGRGTGEYPVAAVYFKDKKLLECPASVSISDCKDVTARLTQAKYSEDELIAFARDRKRAQLEGNLSSFCQAFPKAQKMFNSVTRLPNGGGFYSKYSVDLDNDGKPDEVILVGDTTGYFDGSYLMLFKDPKKIPAFLEKPEIEIEAQGKAEFSKELNAYFVSIGQSDSSSRYVYNEPVIYNDKTYIVATESNPDRVPSQVVGEMRADHTLNILCQFP
;
A
#
# COMPACT_ATOMS: atom_id res chain seq x y z
N MET A 1 25.55 39.06 -29.18
CA MET A 1 24.30 39.19 -28.39
C MET A 1 23.33 38.01 -28.51
N ARG A 2 23.38 37.14 -29.54
CA ARG A 2 22.45 35.97 -29.64
C ARG A 2 22.86 34.73 -28.83
N ALA A 3 24.15 34.58 -28.47
CA ALA A 3 24.63 33.42 -27.71
C ALA A 3 24.30 33.47 -26.20
N LEU A 4 24.09 34.67 -25.63
CA LEU A 4 23.74 34.81 -24.20
C LEU A 4 22.27 34.47 -23.90
N PHE A 5 21.38 34.54 -24.91
CA PHE A 5 19.94 34.29 -24.71
C PHE A 5 19.60 32.79 -24.65
N ILE A 6 20.43 31.92 -25.24
CA ILE A 6 20.22 30.47 -25.26
C ILE A 6 20.59 29.83 -23.91
N ILE A 7 21.59 30.38 -23.21
CA ILE A 7 21.98 29.91 -21.86
C ILE A 7 20.87 30.22 -20.84
N PHE A 8 20.17 31.35 -20.98
CA PHE A 8 19.10 31.74 -20.06
C PHE A 8 17.82 30.89 -20.19
N ILE A 9 17.56 30.35 -21.39
CA ILE A 9 16.42 29.45 -21.64
C ILE A 9 16.70 28.03 -21.13
N LEU A 10 17.95 27.56 -21.15
CA LEU A 10 18.33 26.25 -20.61
C LEU A 10 18.29 26.17 -19.08
N SER A 11 18.48 27.29 -18.37
CA SER A 11 18.37 27.35 -16.90
C SER A 11 16.92 27.34 -16.37
N LEU A 12 15.91 27.55 -17.23
CA LEU A 12 14.48 27.57 -16.82
C LEU A 12 13.84 26.18 -16.77
N PHE A 13 14.56 25.11 -17.12
CA PHE A 13 14.04 23.73 -17.11
C PHE A 13 14.59 22.85 -15.99
N ILE A 14 15.36 23.39 -15.05
CA ILE A 14 15.64 22.71 -13.79
C ILE A 14 14.40 22.90 -12.91
N HIS A 15 13.32 22.19 -13.25
CA HIS A 15 12.17 22.04 -12.37
C HIS A 15 12.69 21.22 -11.20
N SER A 16 12.94 21.88 -10.06
CA SER A 16 13.05 21.18 -8.80
C SER A 16 11.79 20.34 -8.66
N SER A 17 11.93 19.02 -8.69
CA SER A 17 10.85 18.12 -8.32
C SER A 17 10.33 18.60 -6.98
N ALA A 18 9.05 18.98 -6.93
CA ALA A 18 8.41 19.28 -5.66
C ALA A 18 8.40 17.96 -4.87
N PHE A 19 9.36 17.80 -3.96
CA PHE A 19 9.31 16.74 -2.97
C PHE A 19 8.23 17.17 -1.97
N ALA A 20 7.18 16.36 -1.85
CA ALA A 20 6.25 16.51 -0.74
C ALA A 20 7.00 16.13 0.53
N ASP A 21 6.80 16.88 1.62
CA ASP A 21 7.30 16.48 2.93
C ASP A 21 6.73 15.10 3.27
N GLU A 22 7.61 14.14 3.55
CA GLU A 22 7.23 12.80 3.92
C GLU A 22 7.05 12.73 5.44
N ALA A 23 5.87 12.30 5.89
CA ALA A 23 5.57 12.15 7.30
C ALA A 23 5.52 10.67 7.65
N HIS A 24 6.49 10.19 8.41
CA HIS A 24 6.63 8.79 8.81
C HIS A 24 6.11 8.60 10.24
N GLN A 25 5.12 7.73 10.40
CA GLN A 25 4.66 7.30 11.72
C GLN A 25 5.60 6.21 12.22
N GLU A 26 6.19 6.37 13.40
CA GLU A 26 7.26 5.51 13.91
C GLU A 26 7.03 5.09 15.36
N ALA A 27 7.56 3.92 15.71
CA ALA A 27 7.59 3.39 17.05
C ALA A 27 9.02 3.35 17.57
N PHE A 28 9.19 3.69 18.84
CA PHE A 28 10.49 3.88 19.48
C PHE A 28 10.51 3.19 20.82
N VAL A 29 11.64 2.58 21.18
CA VAL A 29 11.83 1.94 22.48
C VAL A 29 12.95 2.60 23.27
N VAL A 30 12.73 2.76 24.57
CA VAL A 30 13.72 3.19 25.56
C VAL A 30 13.73 2.20 26.72
N CYS A 31 14.90 1.66 27.05
CA CYS A 31 15.11 0.81 28.21
C CYS A 31 15.75 1.60 29.36
N ASP A 32 15.32 1.31 30.59
CA ASP A 32 15.93 1.78 31.82
C ASP A 32 16.34 0.56 32.67
N ALA A 33 17.65 0.31 32.70
CA ALA A 33 18.23 -0.82 33.43
C ALA A 33 18.11 -0.66 34.95
N GLU A 34 18.12 0.57 35.48
CA GLU A 34 18.06 0.81 36.92
C GLU A 34 16.68 0.44 37.49
N SER A 35 15.63 0.84 36.76
CA SER A 35 14.25 0.53 37.15
C SER A 35 13.73 -0.80 36.58
N ASN A 36 14.55 -1.52 35.81
CA ASN A 36 14.17 -2.72 35.06
C ASN A 36 12.86 -2.49 34.27
N SER A 37 12.83 -1.43 33.48
CA SER A 37 11.65 -1.03 32.71
C SER A 37 11.98 -0.74 31.25
N PHE A 38 10.98 -0.81 30.39
CA PHE A 38 11.06 -0.23 29.04
C PHE A 38 9.78 0.52 28.71
N LEU A 39 9.90 1.49 27.82
CA LEU A 39 8.81 2.30 27.31
C LEU A 39 8.88 2.34 25.79
N VAL A 40 7.81 1.89 25.14
CA VAL A 40 7.56 2.11 23.72
C VAL A 40 6.69 3.35 23.56
N ARG A 41 7.09 4.29 22.71
CA ARG A 41 6.30 5.45 22.30
C ARG A 41 6.15 5.49 20.79
N PHE A 42 5.14 6.22 20.36
CA PHE A 42 4.84 6.43 18.95
C PHE A 42 4.91 7.91 18.65
N GLY A 43 5.29 8.26 17.43
CA GLY A 43 5.33 9.64 17.01
C GLY A 43 5.57 9.78 15.52
N LEU A 44 5.72 11.03 15.11
CA LEU A 44 5.94 11.39 13.73
C LEU A 44 7.39 11.79 13.49
N ARG A 45 7.95 11.34 12.37
CA ARG A 45 9.23 11.79 11.83
C ARG A 45 9.02 12.41 10.47
N TRP A 46 9.44 13.66 10.31
CA TRP A 46 9.38 14.35 9.02
C TRP A 46 10.66 14.07 8.24
N ASN A 47 10.54 13.66 6.98
CA ASN A 47 11.64 13.42 6.06
C ASN A 47 12.75 12.55 6.72
N GLU A 48 14.00 13.02 6.67
CA GLU A 48 15.15 12.40 7.34
C GLU A 48 15.50 13.04 8.70
N ASP A 49 14.58 13.83 9.29
CA ASP A 49 14.84 14.53 10.54
C ASP A 49 14.88 13.55 11.73
N THR A 50 15.52 13.95 12.82
CA THR A 50 15.38 13.23 14.10
C THR A 50 13.99 13.49 14.66
N THR A 51 13.31 12.46 15.17
CA THR A 51 12.02 12.58 15.84
C THR A 51 12.10 13.57 17.01
N ASP A 52 11.34 14.66 16.93
CA ASP A 52 11.18 15.59 18.05
C ASP A 52 10.26 14.96 19.12
N LYS A 53 10.60 15.16 20.39
CA LYS A 53 9.75 14.77 21.52
C LYS A 53 8.37 15.43 21.45
N THR A 54 8.26 16.60 20.82
CA THR A 54 6.98 17.29 20.61
C THR A 54 6.05 16.54 19.65
N GLU A 55 6.62 15.71 18.77
CA GLU A 55 5.91 14.92 17.76
C GLU A 55 5.52 13.52 18.27
N LEU A 56 5.76 13.22 19.56
CA LEU A 56 5.30 11.98 20.18
C LEU A 56 3.82 12.04 20.51
N ALA A 57 3.12 10.93 20.25
CA ALA A 57 1.76 10.70 20.68
C ALA A 57 1.60 11.01 22.18
N LYS A 58 0.55 11.74 22.53
CA LYS A 58 0.25 12.08 23.93
C LYS A 58 -0.01 10.79 24.71
N ALA A 59 0.71 10.61 25.82
CA ALA A 59 0.56 9.47 26.72
C ALA A 59 0.44 9.98 28.17
N PRO A 60 0.10 9.11 29.15
CA PRO A 60 0.04 9.49 30.55
C PRO A 60 1.25 10.30 31.00
N SER A 61 1.01 11.37 31.73
CA SER A 61 2.05 12.33 32.12
C SER A 61 3.17 11.67 32.94
N GLU A 62 2.82 10.65 33.71
CA GLU A 62 3.71 9.85 34.54
C GLU A 62 4.69 9.02 33.70
N LEU A 63 4.38 8.74 32.43
CA LEU A 63 5.28 8.03 31.52
C LEU A 63 6.34 8.96 30.93
N ASN A 64 6.08 10.27 30.84
CA ASN A 64 7.02 11.22 30.26
C ASN A 64 8.33 11.33 31.06
N LYS A 65 8.30 11.04 32.36
CA LYS A 65 9.52 11.03 33.19
C LYS A 65 10.46 9.86 32.88
N PHE A 66 9.93 8.77 32.32
CA PHE A 66 10.72 7.61 31.90
C PHE A 66 11.30 7.81 30.50
N TRP A 67 10.79 8.79 29.76
CA TRP A 67 11.36 9.16 28.47
C TRP A 67 12.69 9.86 28.67
N SER A 68 13.78 9.13 28.45
CA SER A 68 15.12 9.67 28.64
C SER A 68 15.44 10.80 27.64
N SER A 69 16.48 11.59 27.92
CA SER A 69 17.06 12.50 26.92
C SER A 69 17.88 11.79 25.85
N LYS A 70 18.15 10.48 26.01
CA LYS A 70 18.83 9.69 24.97
C LYS A 70 17.91 9.57 23.77
N LEU A 71 18.54 9.52 22.59
CA LEU A 71 17.83 9.33 21.34
C LEU A 71 17.04 8.01 21.40
N PRO A 72 15.75 8.03 21.08
CA PRO A 72 15.00 6.79 20.89
C PRO A 72 15.69 5.91 19.83
N SER A 73 15.59 4.59 20.00
CA SER A 73 16.06 3.60 19.04
C SER A 73 14.92 2.60 18.76
N ASP A 74 15.07 1.86 17.67
CA ASP A 74 14.30 0.67 17.33
C ASP A 74 14.62 -0.54 18.23
N ALA A 75 15.73 -0.51 18.98
CA ALA A 75 16.07 -1.57 19.92
C ALA A 75 16.83 -1.09 21.16
N CYS A 76 16.69 -1.83 22.26
CA CYS A 76 17.52 -1.65 23.46
C CYS A 76 17.70 -2.95 24.23
N GLU A 77 18.67 -2.98 25.14
CA GLU A 77 18.91 -4.12 26.02
C GLU A 77 18.34 -3.86 27.42
N LEU A 78 17.65 -4.86 27.97
CA LEU A 78 17.14 -4.85 29.34
C LEU A 78 17.42 -6.20 30.00
N ASN A 79 18.32 -6.23 30.99
CA ASN A 79 18.70 -7.45 31.71
C ASN A 79 19.15 -8.61 30.80
N GLY A 80 19.97 -8.29 29.80
CA GLY A 80 20.47 -9.28 28.83
C GLY A 80 19.44 -9.74 27.80
N LYS A 81 18.24 -9.16 27.81
CA LYS A 81 17.22 -9.37 26.77
C LYS A 81 17.24 -8.25 25.75
N ARG A 82 17.01 -8.60 24.49
CA ARG A 82 16.85 -7.61 23.42
C ARG A 82 15.38 -7.22 23.31
N ILE A 83 15.07 -5.94 23.48
CA ILE A 83 13.74 -5.37 23.27
C ILE A 83 13.79 -4.64 21.94
N GLU A 84 12.95 -5.03 20.98
CA GLU A 84 12.98 -4.50 19.63
C GLU A 84 11.58 -4.11 19.18
N VAL A 85 11.48 -2.96 18.55
CA VAL A 85 10.26 -2.46 17.93
C VAL A 85 10.49 -2.24 16.44
N SER A 86 9.52 -2.66 15.63
CA SER A 86 9.53 -2.40 14.20
C SER A 86 8.22 -1.72 13.81
N THR A 87 8.29 -0.81 12.84
CA THR A 87 7.13 -0.10 12.33
C THR A 87 6.83 -0.50 10.89
N PHE A 88 5.54 -0.59 10.58
CA PHE A 88 5.01 -0.89 9.26
C PHE A 88 3.93 0.13 8.96
N LEU A 89 3.95 0.69 7.75
CA LEU A 89 2.88 1.54 7.26
C LEU A 89 1.93 0.68 6.43
N GLY A 90 0.63 0.92 6.57
CA GLY A 90 -0.34 0.51 5.56
C GLY A 90 -0.12 1.29 4.26
N PRO A 91 -0.96 1.09 3.24
CA PRO A 91 -0.86 1.89 2.04
C PRO A 91 -1.24 3.34 2.33
N ALA A 92 -0.55 4.25 1.65
CA ALA A 92 -1.07 5.59 1.41
C ALA A 92 -1.90 5.55 0.12
N PHE A 93 -3.03 6.26 0.09
CA PHE A 93 -3.76 6.44 -1.16
C PHE A 93 -3.04 7.48 -2.03
N PRO A 94 -2.96 7.29 -3.35
CA PRO A 94 -2.30 8.25 -4.23
C PRO A 94 -2.92 9.66 -4.13
N TYR A 95 -2.08 10.67 -4.36
CA TYR A 95 -2.44 12.07 -4.29
C TYR A 95 -3.66 12.39 -5.17
N GLY A 96 -4.69 13.00 -4.61
CA GLY A 96 -5.96 13.32 -5.30
C GLY A 96 -7.11 12.33 -5.04
N MET A 97 -6.87 11.19 -4.40
CA MET A 97 -7.90 10.24 -3.93
C MET A 97 -8.15 10.36 -2.41
N GLY A 98 -8.13 11.59 -1.89
CA GLY A 98 -8.29 11.87 -0.45
C GLY A 98 -6.99 11.90 0.37
N GLY A 99 -5.84 11.53 -0.24
CA GLY A 99 -4.48 11.93 0.20
C GLY A 99 -4.16 11.79 1.69
N GLY A 100 -4.72 10.79 2.36
CA GLY A 100 -4.53 10.58 3.79
C GLY A 100 -3.21 9.88 4.07
N ASP A 101 -2.58 10.29 5.17
CA ASP A 101 -1.54 9.53 5.87
C ASP A 101 -1.98 8.08 6.11
N ALA A 102 -1.06 7.14 5.89
CA ALA A 102 -1.33 5.73 6.03
C ALA A 102 -1.59 5.34 7.49
N PRO A 103 -2.44 4.33 7.77
CA PRO A 103 -2.45 3.71 9.09
C PRO A 103 -1.07 3.13 9.41
N ALA A 104 -0.67 3.14 10.67
CA ALA A 104 0.62 2.63 11.10
C ALA A 104 0.47 1.55 12.17
N PHE A 105 1.34 0.56 12.04
CA PHE A 105 1.35 -0.67 12.83
C PHE A 105 2.73 -0.87 13.42
N PHE A 106 2.80 -1.52 14.59
CA PHE A 106 4.07 -1.88 15.19
C PHE A 106 4.13 -3.36 15.56
N LYS A 107 5.35 -3.88 15.60
CA LYS A 107 5.70 -5.18 16.16
C LYS A 107 6.61 -4.93 17.35
N LEU A 108 6.36 -5.60 18.48
CA LEU A 108 7.23 -5.59 19.65
C LEU A 108 7.74 -6.99 19.88
N ARG A 109 9.06 -7.15 19.88
CA ARG A 109 9.75 -8.41 20.12
C ARG A 109 10.61 -8.32 21.37
N ILE A 110 10.58 -9.36 22.19
CA ILE A 110 11.46 -9.54 23.34
C ILE A 110 12.24 -10.83 23.09
N ASP A 111 13.56 -10.71 22.94
CA ASP A 111 14.44 -11.76 22.43
C ASP A 111 13.97 -12.25 21.05
N ASP A 112 13.59 -13.52 20.94
CA ASP A 112 13.05 -14.12 19.72
C ASP A 112 11.51 -14.22 19.73
N GLY A 113 10.85 -13.70 20.78
CA GLY A 113 9.41 -13.82 20.99
C GLY A 113 8.63 -12.55 20.65
N ASP A 114 7.65 -12.68 19.76
CA ASP A 114 6.74 -11.57 19.41
C ASP A 114 5.67 -11.37 20.50
N VAL A 115 5.67 -10.19 21.12
CA VAL A 115 4.69 -9.76 22.13
C VAL A 115 3.48 -9.08 21.48
N TYR A 116 3.75 -8.33 20.41
CA TYR A 116 2.76 -7.70 19.52
C TYR A 116 3.13 -7.96 18.07
N TYR A 117 2.13 -8.19 17.23
CA TYR A 117 2.33 -8.42 15.79
C TYR A 117 1.43 -7.50 14.96
N ALA A 118 2.01 -6.54 14.23
CA ALA A 118 1.27 -5.60 13.39
C ALA A 118 0.08 -4.92 14.12
N LYS A 119 0.30 -4.52 15.37
CA LYS A 119 -0.69 -3.83 16.19
C LYS A 119 -0.84 -2.39 15.71
N THR A 120 -2.05 -1.97 15.36
CA THR A 120 -2.33 -0.59 14.97
C THR A 120 -2.06 0.37 16.12
N PHE A 121 -1.16 1.33 15.91
CA PHE A 121 -0.96 2.45 16.84
C PHE A 121 -1.41 3.78 16.27
N TYR A 122 -1.65 3.86 14.95
CA TYR A 122 -2.18 5.05 14.28
C TYR A 122 -3.17 4.66 13.20
N ARG A 123 -4.34 5.32 13.17
CA ARG A 123 -5.42 4.96 12.23
C ARG A 123 -5.29 5.57 10.84
N GLY A 124 -4.38 6.53 10.65
CA GLY A 124 -4.24 7.22 9.39
C GLY A 124 -5.35 8.26 9.13
N ARG A 125 -5.45 8.70 7.88
CA ARG A 125 -6.53 9.51 7.30
C ARG A 125 -6.81 10.81 8.06
N GLY A 126 -5.77 11.45 8.59
CA GLY A 126 -5.87 12.72 9.30
C GLY A 126 -6.59 12.64 10.64
N THR A 127 -6.87 11.43 11.16
CA THR A 127 -7.63 11.26 12.40
C THR A 127 -6.91 11.79 13.63
N GLY A 128 -5.56 11.86 13.60
CA GLY A 128 -4.75 12.18 14.78
C GLY A 128 -4.92 11.17 15.93
N GLU A 129 -5.63 10.06 15.69
CA GLU A 129 -6.00 9.08 16.72
C GLU A 129 -4.89 8.04 16.89
N TYR A 130 -4.47 7.87 18.15
CA TYR A 130 -3.54 6.82 18.57
C TYR A 130 -4.27 5.81 19.48
N PRO A 131 -4.79 4.70 18.94
CA PRO A 131 -5.41 3.64 19.75
C PRO A 131 -4.45 3.11 20.82
N VAL A 132 -3.15 3.15 20.54
CA VAL A 132 -2.07 2.87 21.48
C VAL A 132 -1.10 4.04 21.41
N ALA A 133 -0.93 4.77 22.51
CA ALA A 133 0.00 5.89 22.61
C ALA A 133 1.31 5.51 23.32
N ALA A 134 1.29 4.46 24.14
CA ALA A 134 2.48 3.88 24.74
C ALA A 134 2.30 2.40 25.09
N VAL A 135 3.40 1.65 25.10
CA VAL A 135 3.48 0.34 25.77
C VAL A 135 4.56 0.43 26.83
N TYR A 136 4.21 0.13 28.08
CA TYR A 136 5.11 0.30 29.22
C TYR A 136 5.27 -0.99 30.00
N PHE A 137 6.51 -1.38 30.27
CA PHE A 137 6.84 -2.54 31.08
C PHE A 137 7.51 -2.11 32.37
N LYS A 138 6.96 -2.52 33.52
CA LYS A 138 7.59 -2.34 34.84
C LYS A 138 7.06 -3.37 35.83
N ASP A 139 7.91 -3.82 36.75
CA ASP A 139 7.55 -4.75 37.84
C ASP A 139 6.89 -6.03 37.31
N LYS A 140 7.41 -6.55 36.18
CA LYS A 140 6.87 -7.70 35.43
C LYS A 140 5.46 -7.51 34.86
N LYS A 141 4.93 -6.29 34.87
CA LYS A 141 3.67 -5.94 34.23
C LYS A 141 3.91 -5.25 32.90
N LEU A 142 3.11 -5.61 31.90
CA LEU A 142 3.05 -4.93 30.61
C LEU A 142 1.74 -4.17 30.52
N LEU A 143 1.81 -2.87 30.26
CA LEU A 143 0.65 -1.97 30.18
C LEU A 143 0.55 -1.39 28.76
N GLU A 144 -0.64 -1.50 28.16
CA GLU A 144 -1.00 -0.84 26.90
C GLU A 144 -1.78 0.43 27.23
N CYS A 145 -1.21 1.59 26.92
CA CYS A 145 -1.77 2.88 27.29
C CYS A 145 -2.36 3.58 26.06
N PRO A 146 -3.65 3.98 26.09
CA PRO A 146 -4.21 4.86 25.06
C PRO A 146 -3.66 6.28 25.22
N ALA A 147 -4.05 7.18 24.32
CA ALA A 147 -3.84 8.61 24.52
C ALA A 147 -4.68 9.11 25.70
N SER A 148 -4.12 9.10 26.91
CA SER A 148 -4.79 9.48 28.16
C SER A 148 -3.92 10.38 29.06
N VAL A 149 -4.51 10.85 30.15
CA VAL A 149 -3.83 11.69 31.15
C VAL A 149 -3.20 10.88 32.30
N SER A 150 -3.73 9.68 32.60
CA SER A 150 -3.37 8.88 33.77
C SER A 150 -2.97 7.46 33.39
N ILE A 151 -2.00 6.91 34.13
CA ILE A 151 -1.55 5.51 33.97
C ILE A 151 -2.62 4.50 34.40
N SER A 152 -3.59 4.90 35.22
CA SER A 152 -4.72 4.05 35.63
C SER A 152 -5.59 3.62 34.45
N ASP A 153 -5.55 4.37 33.34
CA ASP A 153 -6.35 4.11 32.15
C ASP A 153 -5.66 3.09 31.23
N CYS A 154 -4.43 2.69 31.55
CA CYS A 154 -3.71 1.68 30.79
C CYS A 154 -4.25 0.28 31.08
N LYS A 155 -4.35 -0.53 30.03
CA LYS A 155 -4.78 -1.91 30.11
C LYS A 155 -3.60 -2.81 30.49
N ASP A 156 -3.77 -3.63 31.53
CA ASP A 156 -2.82 -4.70 31.85
C ASP A 156 -2.91 -5.81 30.79
N VAL A 157 -1.81 -5.98 30.05
CA VAL A 157 -1.65 -6.94 28.95
C VAL A 157 -0.51 -7.91 29.25
N THR A 158 -0.12 -8.07 30.52
CA THR A 158 1.00 -8.90 30.97
C THR A 158 0.95 -10.34 30.44
N ALA A 159 -0.24 -10.89 30.22
CA ALA A 159 -0.42 -12.22 29.64
C ALA A 159 0.27 -12.38 28.27
N ARG A 160 0.49 -11.30 27.51
CA ARG A 160 1.23 -11.30 26.24
C ARG A 160 2.70 -11.70 26.38
N LEU A 161 3.30 -11.57 27.57
CA LEU A 161 4.69 -11.92 27.81
C LEU A 161 4.93 -13.44 27.90
N THR A 162 3.90 -14.23 28.19
CA THR A 162 4.02 -15.68 28.43
C THR A 162 3.17 -16.51 27.49
N GLN A 163 2.16 -15.91 26.87
CA GLN A 163 1.30 -16.55 25.88
C GLN A 163 1.28 -15.64 24.66
N ALA A 164 1.66 -16.15 23.49
CA ALA A 164 1.45 -15.46 22.21
C ALA A 164 -0.05 -15.40 21.91
N LYS A 165 -0.78 -14.57 22.66
CA LYS A 165 -2.19 -14.27 22.47
C LYS A 165 -2.28 -13.05 21.59
N TYR A 166 -2.01 -13.27 20.31
CA TYR A 166 -2.37 -12.33 19.26
C TYR A 166 -3.88 -12.08 19.31
N SER A 167 -4.31 -10.84 19.09
CA SER A 167 -5.72 -10.56 18.79
C SER A 167 -6.08 -11.14 17.42
N GLU A 168 -7.38 -11.19 17.13
CA GLU A 168 -7.88 -11.67 15.83
C GLU A 168 -7.23 -10.89 14.66
N ASP A 169 -7.18 -9.57 14.74
CA ASP A 169 -6.50 -8.73 13.73
C ASP A 169 -5.02 -9.07 13.56
N GLU A 170 -4.30 -9.31 14.67
CA GLU A 170 -2.88 -9.68 14.65
C GLU A 170 -2.69 -11.08 14.02
N LEU A 171 -3.60 -12.03 14.25
CA LEU A 171 -3.60 -13.36 13.62
C LEU A 171 -3.87 -13.26 12.11
N ILE A 172 -4.81 -12.41 11.70
CA ILE A 172 -5.10 -12.15 10.29
C ILE A 172 -3.87 -11.56 9.60
N ALA A 173 -3.25 -10.54 10.22
CA ALA A 173 -2.02 -9.93 9.70
C ALA A 173 -0.87 -10.94 9.60
N PHE A 174 -0.69 -11.77 10.62
CA PHE A 174 0.34 -12.82 10.63
C PHE A 174 0.12 -13.85 9.51
N ALA A 175 -1.12 -14.34 9.35
CA ALA A 175 -1.47 -15.28 8.29
C ALA A 175 -1.23 -14.69 6.89
N ARG A 176 -1.53 -13.40 6.74
CA ARG A 176 -1.31 -12.63 5.51
C ARG A 176 0.16 -12.49 5.17
N ASP A 177 1.01 -12.07 6.11
CA ASP A 177 2.45 -11.92 5.84
C ASP A 177 3.13 -13.27 5.59
N ARG A 178 2.67 -14.34 6.26
CA ARG A 178 3.10 -15.70 5.93
C ARG A 178 2.76 -16.06 4.48
N LYS A 179 1.56 -15.68 4.01
CA LYS A 179 1.15 -15.89 2.60
C LYS A 179 2.00 -15.06 1.65
N ARG A 180 2.35 -13.81 2.00
CA ARG A 180 3.27 -12.96 1.22
C ARG A 180 4.64 -13.61 1.07
N ALA A 181 5.25 -14.01 2.19
CA ALA A 181 6.55 -14.69 2.17
C ALA A 181 6.53 -15.98 1.34
N GLN A 182 5.42 -16.74 1.41
CA GLN A 182 5.23 -17.91 0.57
C GLN A 182 5.14 -17.56 -0.92
N LEU A 183 4.39 -16.52 -1.30
CA LEU A 183 4.30 -16.06 -2.68
C LEU A 183 5.66 -15.60 -3.21
N GLU A 184 6.36 -14.77 -2.44
CA GLU A 184 7.70 -14.26 -2.77
C GLU A 184 8.69 -15.40 -3.01
N GLY A 185 8.73 -16.38 -2.10
CA GLY A 185 9.58 -17.57 -2.22
C GLY A 185 9.22 -18.48 -3.40
N ASN A 186 7.99 -18.38 -3.93
CA ASN A 186 7.49 -19.19 -5.04
C ASN A 186 7.51 -18.45 -6.40
N LEU A 187 7.99 -17.21 -6.46
CA LEU A 187 8.07 -16.47 -7.72
C LEU A 187 9.01 -17.18 -8.70
N SER A 188 8.51 -17.46 -9.91
CA SER A 188 9.33 -18.00 -10.99
C SER A 188 10.38 -16.98 -11.46
N SER A 189 11.44 -17.44 -12.14
CA SER A 189 12.46 -16.55 -12.71
C SER A 189 11.87 -15.51 -13.67
N PHE A 190 10.80 -15.85 -14.39
CA PHE A 190 10.04 -14.91 -15.21
C PHE A 190 9.42 -13.81 -14.33
N CYS A 191 8.69 -14.18 -13.28
CA CYS A 191 8.01 -13.23 -12.40
C CYS A 191 8.99 -12.32 -11.64
N GLN A 192 10.16 -12.83 -11.26
CA GLN A 192 11.21 -12.02 -10.61
C GLN A 192 11.80 -10.96 -11.55
N ALA A 193 11.87 -11.25 -12.86
CA ALA A 193 12.41 -10.33 -13.86
C ALA A 193 11.38 -9.28 -14.34
N PHE A 194 10.09 -9.61 -14.30
CA PHE A 194 9.01 -8.83 -14.91
C PHE A 194 8.90 -7.37 -14.42
N PRO A 195 8.95 -7.03 -13.10
CA PRO A 195 8.78 -5.66 -12.62
C PRO A 195 9.82 -4.66 -13.15
N LYS A 196 11.02 -5.14 -13.52
CA LYS A 196 12.14 -4.28 -13.93
C LYS A 196 12.04 -3.80 -15.38
N ALA A 197 11.11 -4.34 -16.16
CA ALA A 197 11.05 -4.17 -17.61
C ALA A 197 9.76 -3.50 -18.09
N GLN A 198 8.96 -2.96 -17.18
CA GLN A 198 7.64 -2.41 -17.53
C GLN A 198 7.78 -1.05 -18.20
N LYS A 199 7.22 -0.92 -19.39
CA LYS A 199 6.94 0.38 -20.01
C LYS A 199 5.50 0.75 -19.71
N MET A 200 5.30 1.63 -18.74
CA MET A 200 3.96 2.16 -18.41
C MET A 200 3.49 3.12 -19.49
N PHE A 201 2.19 3.10 -19.77
CA PHE A 201 1.56 4.01 -20.73
C PHE A 201 0.96 5.21 -19.99
N ASN A 202 1.55 6.40 -20.17
CA ASN A 202 1.28 7.56 -19.31
C ASN A 202 0.25 8.58 -19.87
N SER A 203 -0.61 8.19 -20.81
CA SER A 203 -1.60 9.12 -21.38
C SER A 203 -3.01 8.82 -20.88
N VAL A 204 -3.43 9.55 -19.85
CA VAL A 204 -4.78 9.48 -19.29
C VAL A 204 -5.61 10.66 -19.81
N THR A 205 -6.80 10.37 -20.35
CA THR A 205 -7.79 11.38 -20.78
C THR A 205 -9.00 11.32 -19.87
N ARG A 206 -9.49 12.47 -19.38
CA ARG A 206 -10.72 12.52 -18.58
C ARG A 206 -11.94 12.22 -19.44
N LEU A 207 -12.88 11.47 -18.88
CA LEU A 207 -14.18 11.26 -19.52
C LEU A 207 -14.99 12.57 -19.54
N PRO A 208 -15.79 12.84 -20.59
CA PRO A 208 -16.54 14.10 -20.73
C PRO A 208 -17.52 14.39 -19.59
N ASN A 209 -18.04 13.35 -18.94
CA ASN A 209 -18.95 13.45 -17.80
C ASN A 209 -18.23 13.78 -16.46
N GLY A 210 -16.89 13.85 -16.46
CA GLY A 210 -16.08 14.15 -15.28
C GLY A 210 -15.97 13.00 -14.26
N GLY A 211 -16.62 11.87 -14.52
CA GLY A 211 -16.72 10.73 -13.60
C GLY A 211 -15.69 9.63 -13.84
N GLY A 212 -14.51 9.96 -14.36
CA GLY A 212 -13.46 8.97 -14.58
C GLY A 212 -12.49 9.33 -15.69
N PHE A 213 -11.79 8.31 -16.16
CA PHE A 213 -10.75 8.46 -17.16
C PHE A 213 -10.69 7.28 -18.12
N TYR A 214 -10.07 7.51 -19.26
CA TYR A 214 -9.71 6.46 -20.19
C TYR A 214 -8.32 6.69 -20.80
N SER A 215 -7.72 5.60 -21.24
CA SER A 215 -6.49 5.58 -22.01
C SER A 215 -6.69 4.70 -23.23
N LYS A 216 -6.16 5.09 -24.39
CA LYS A 216 -6.24 4.29 -25.62
C LYS A 216 -4.87 3.66 -25.90
N TYR A 217 -4.87 2.37 -26.22
CA TYR A 217 -3.67 1.63 -26.57
C TYR A 217 -3.88 0.92 -27.90
N SER A 218 -2.83 0.92 -28.72
CA SER A 218 -2.72 0.08 -29.91
C SER A 218 -1.69 -1.01 -29.60
N VAL A 219 -2.16 -2.14 -29.08
CA VAL A 219 -1.35 -3.26 -28.58
C VAL A 219 -2.01 -4.58 -28.94
N ASP A 220 -1.23 -5.62 -29.20
CA ASP A 220 -1.76 -6.98 -29.42
C ASP A 220 -2.09 -7.61 -28.06
N LEU A 221 -3.31 -7.35 -27.55
CA LEU A 221 -3.69 -7.73 -26.19
C LEU A 221 -3.95 -9.22 -26.07
N ASP A 222 -4.59 -9.81 -27.08
CA ASP A 222 -4.89 -11.24 -27.12
C ASP A 222 -3.75 -12.09 -27.71
N ASN A 223 -2.61 -11.46 -28.04
CA ASN A 223 -1.40 -12.08 -28.57
C ASN A 223 -1.66 -12.92 -29.84
N ASP A 224 -2.57 -12.44 -30.72
CA ASP A 224 -2.91 -13.08 -32.00
C ASP A 224 -1.97 -12.68 -33.16
N GLY A 225 -1.02 -11.79 -32.89
CA GLY A 225 -0.05 -11.25 -33.85
C GLY A 225 -0.50 -9.95 -34.52
N LYS A 226 -1.62 -9.35 -34.12
CA LYS A 226 -2.15 -8.09 -34.68
C LYS A 226 -2.40 -7.06 -33.58
N PRO A 227 -2.13 -5.77 -33.83
CA PRO A 227 -2.51 -4.72 -32.91
C PRO A 227 -4.03 -4.63 -32.73
N ASP A 228 -4.47 -4.56 -31.47
CA ASP A 228 -5.84 -4.29 -31.08
C ASP A 228 -6.04 -2.83 -30.65
N GLU A 229 -7.28 -2.36 -30.75
CA GLU A 229 -7.72 -1.11 -30.13
C GLU A 229 -8.25 -1.39 -28.71
N VAL A 230 -7.41 -1.11 -27.71
CA VAL A 230 -7.70 -1.34 -26.30
C VAL A 230 -8.01 -0.01 -25.61
N ILE A 231 -9.13 0.03 -24.90
CA ILE A 231 -9.49 1.16 -24.04
C ILE A 231 -9.37 0.72 -22.59
N LEU A 232 -8.46 1.32 -21.84
CA LEU A 232 -8.50 1.26 -20.38
C LEU A 232 -9.53 2.26 -19.90
N VAL A 233 -10.42 1.83 -19.02
CA VAL A 233 -11.40 2.70 -18.36
C VAL A 233 -11.22 2.56 -16.86
N GLY A 234 -11.15 3.70 -16.18
CA GLY A 234 -11.12 3.79 -14.73
C GLY A 234 -11.99 4.94 -14.24
N ASP A 235 -12.22 4.97 -12.93
CA ASP A 235 -12.98 6.02 -12.26
C ASP A 235 -12.13 6.60 -11.12
N THR A 236 -12.45 7.83 -10.74
CA THR A 236 -11.83 8.56 -9.62
C THR A 236 -12.88 9.09 -8.63
N THR A 237 -14.16 8.76 -8.80
CA THR A 237 -15.27 9.31 -8.00
C THR A 237 -15.55 8.53 -6.71
N GLY A 238 -14.74 7.52 -6.39
CA GLY A 238 -14.80 6.76 -5.12
C GLY A 238 -15.85 5.63 -5.08
N TYR A 239 -16.61 5.41 -6.16
CA TYR A 239 -17.49 4.24 -6.32
C TYR A 239 -16.81 3.09 -7.06
N PHE A 240 -15.72 3.39 -7.77
CA PHE A 240 -14.93 2.46 -8.55
C PHE A 240 -13.47 2.88 -8.42
N ASP A 241 -12.70 2.12 -7.63
CA ASP A 241 -11.29 2.37 -7.30
C ASP A 241 -10.37 1.44 -8.12
N GLY A 242 -10.81 1.04 -9.32
CA GLY A 242 -10.10 0.10 -10.17
C GLY A 242 -9.94 0.62 -11.60
N SER A 243 -9.64 -0.31 -12.50
CA SER A 243 -9.73 -0.12 -13.95
C SER A 243 -9.98 -1.44 -14.64
N TYR A 244 -10.55 -1.39 -15.84
CA TYR A 244 -10.69 -2.54 -16.71
C TYR A 244 -10.24 -2.19 -18.12
N LEU A 245 -9.96 -3.23 -18.91
CA LEU A 245 -9.60 -3.10 -20.31
C LEU A 245 -10.77 -3.51 -21.19
N MET A 246 -10.98 -2.77 -22.27
CA MET A 246 -11.96 -3.05 -23.31
C MET A 246 -11.24 -3.31 -24.62
N LEU A 247 -11.33 -4.53 -25.10
CA LEU A 247 -10.79 -4.95 -26.39
C LEU A 247 -11.89 -4.88 -27.45
N PHE A 248 -11.89 -3.82 -28.26
CA PHE A 248 -12.94 -3.60 -29.27
C PHE A 248 -12.66 -4.40 -30.54
N LYS A 249 -13.65 -5.17 -31.00
CA LYS A 249 -13.62 -5.84 -32.30
C LYS A 249 -14.20 -4.95 -33.43
N ASP A 250 -14.87 -3.85 -33.09
CA ASP A 250 -15.25 -2.77 -34.01
C ASP A 250 -14.88 -1.38 -33.44
N PRO A 251 -13.76 -0.78 -33.88
CA PRO A 251 -13.31 0.53 -33.40
C PRO A 251 -14.32 1.67 -33.59
N LYS A 252 -15.31 1.52 -34.50
CA LYS A 252 -16.35 2.54 -34.73
C LYS A 252 -17.29 2.69 -33.53
N LYS A 253 -17.31 1.73 -32.61
CA LYS A 253 -18.12 1.75 -31.39
C LYS A 253 -17.47 2.57 -30.26
N ILE A 254 -16.17 2.83 -30.33
CA ILE A 254 -15.42 3.53 -29.27
C ILE A 254 -15.98 4.93 -28.96
N PRO A 255 -16.29 5.81 -29.94
CA PRO A 255 -16.78 7.16 -29.62
C PRO A 255 -18.09 7.14 -28.83
N ALA A 256 -19.06 6.31 -29.23
CA ALA A 256 -20.35 6.19 -28.54
C ALA A 256 -20.18 5.64 -27.11
N PHE A 257 -19.29 4.67 -26.93
CA PHE A 257 -18.94 4.17 -25.60
C PHE A 257 -18.32 5.25 -24.70
N LEU A 258 -17.39 6.06 -25.22
CA LEU A 258 -16.73 7.11 -24.44
C LEU A 258 -17.64 8.30 -24.11
N GLU A 259 -18.70 8.54 -24.90
CA GLU A 259 -19.72 9.54 -24.57
C GLU A 259 -20.58 9.12 -23.37
N LYS A 260 -20.85 7.82 -23.24
CA LYS A 260 -21.68 7.25 -22.17
C LYS A 260 -21.14 5.88 -21.73
N PRO A 261 -20.07 5.84 -20.92
CA PRO A 261 -19.55 4.59 -20.41
C PRO A 261 -20.54 4.03 -19.39
N GLU A 262 -21.22 2.93 -19.74
CA GLU A 262 -22.02 2.17 -18.79
C GLU A 262 -21.09 1.24 -17.99
N ILE A 263 -20.73 1.68 -16.78
CA ILE A 263 -19.84 0.94 -15.87
C ILE A 263 -20.70 0.08 -14.93
N GLU A 264 -21.47 -0.86 -15.48
CA GLU A 264 -22.21 -1.85 -14.67
C GLU A 264 -21.57 -3.24 -14.71
N ILE A 265 -20.41 -3.39 -15.35
CA ILE A 265 -19.80 -4.70 -15.56
C ILE A 265 -18.94 -5.10 -14.36
N GLU A 266 -19.49 -5.98 -13.52
CA GLU A 266 -18.76 -6.73 -12.49
C GLU A 266 -18.13 -8.00 -13.09
N ALA A 267 -17.14 -7.90 -13.98
CA ALA A 267 -16.39 -9.10 -14.36
C ALA A 267 -15.35 -9.43 -13.28
N GLN A 268 -15.40 -10.67 -12.79
CA GLN A 268 -14.48 -11.20 -11.78
C GLN A 268 -13.53 -12.18 -12.46
N GLY A 269 -12.28 -11.76 -12.71
CA GLY A 269 -11.20 -12.64 -13.17
C GLY A 269 -11.42 -13.31 -14.52
N LYS A 270 -12.16 -12.70 -15.45
CA LYS A 270 -12.48 -13.27 -16.76
C LYS A 270 -12.59 -12.20 -17.84
N ALA A 271 -12.45 -12.64 -19.09
CA ALA A 271 -12.81 -11.86 -20.26
C ALA A 271 -14.28 -12.14 -20.61
N GLU A 272 -15.11 -11.10 -20.72
CA GLU A 272 -16.52 -11.24 -21.06
C GLU A 272 -16.85 -10.47 -22.34
N PHE A 273 -17.49 -11.14 -23.29
CA PHE A 273 -17.87 -10.51 -24.54
C PHE A 273 -19.19 -9.76 -24.43
N SER A 274 -19.17 -8.45 -24.68
CA SER A 274 -20.35 -7.61 -24.85
C SER A 274 -20.75 -7.55 -26.32
N LYS A 275 -21.91 -8.12 -26.65
CA LYS A 275 -22.47 -8.06 -28.01
C LYS A 275 -22.85 -6.65 -28.44
N GLU A 276 -23.30 -5.82 -27.49
CA GLU A 276 -23.73 -4.45 -27.76
C GLU A 276 -22.56 -3.55 -28.17
N LEU A 277 -21.48 -3.65 -27.41
CA LEU A 277 -20.25 -2.89 -27.65
C LEU A 277 -19.34 -3.54 -28.70
N ASN A 278 -19.60 -4.80 -29.05
CA ASN A 278 -18.73 -5.65 -29.86
C ASN A 278 -17.29 -5.64 -29.34
N ALA A 279 -17.15 -5.89 -28.03
CA ALA A 279 -15.89 -5.78 -27.31
C ALA A 279 -15.80 -6.82 -26.19
N TYR A 280 -14.57 -7.19 -25.82
CA TYR A 280 -14.32 -7.98 -24.61
C TYR A 280 -14.00 -7.03 -23.45
N PHE A 281 -14.73 -7.17 -22.36
CA PHE A 281 -14.36 -6.64 -21.05
C PHE A 281 -13.31 -7.56 -20.44
N VAL A 282 -12.18 -7.01 -20.01
CA VAL A 282 -11.07 -7.79 -19.47
C VAL A 282 -10.64 -7.22 -18.13
N SER A 283 -10.71 -8.06 -17.10
CA SER A 283 -10.18 -7.77 -15.77
C SER A 283 -9.62 -9.05 -15.14
N ILE A 284 -8.36 -9.01 -14.71
CA ILE A 284 -7.67 -10.13 -14.05
C ILE A 284 -7.47 -9.83 -12.56
N GLY A 285 -8.54 -9.84 -11.76
CA GLY A 285 -8.44 -9.76 -10.30
C GLY A 285 -8.19 -11.12 -9.63
N GLN A 286 -8.04 -11.13 -8.30
CA GLN A 286 -8.29 -12.36 -7.54
C GLN A 286 -9.72 -12.87 -7.80
N SER A 287 -9.96 -14.17 -7.59
CA SER A 287 -11.26 -14.80 -7.87
C SER A 287 -12.43 -14.18 -7.10
N ASP A 288 -12.17 -13.49 -6.00
CA ASP A 288 -13.15 -12.80 -5.16
C ASP A 288 -13.01 -11.26 -5.20
N SER A 289 -12.10 -10.73 -6.01
CA SER A 289 -11.94 -9.29 -6.21
C SER A 289 -12.84 -8.82 -7.36
N SER A 290 -13.68 -7.83 -7.05
CA SER A 290 -14.45 -7.10 -8.05
C SER A 290 -13.50 -6.27 -8.93
N SER A 291 -13.79 -6.15 -10.23
CA SER A 291 -13.13 -5.20 -11.14
C SER A 291 -13.12 -3.77 -10.60
N ARG A 292 -14.04 -3.44 -9.68
CA ARG A 292 -14.11 -2.17 -8.95
C ARG A 292 -12.91 -1.86 -8.07
N TYR A 293 -12.13 -2.87 -7.68
CA TYR A 293 -11.02 -2.74 -6.73
C TYR A 293 -9.70 -3.26 -7.29
N VAL A 294 -9.60 -3.41 -8.61
CA VAL A 294 -8.41 -3.92 -9.29
C VAL A 294 -8.05 -2.99 -10.44
N TYR A 295 -6.85 -2.46 -10.43
CA TYR A 295 -6.29 -1.67 -11.53
C TYR A 295 -5.65 -2.60 -12.55
N ASN A 296 -6.23 -2.69 -13.74
CA ASN A 296 -5.75 -3.49 -14.86
C ASN A 296 -5.03 -2.60 -15.88
N GLU A 297 -3.80 -2.97 -16.25
CA GLU A 297 -2.98 -2.23 -17.20
C GLU A 297 -2.27 -3.19 -18.18
N PRO A 298 -2.25 -2.89 -19.49
CA PRO A 298 -1.46 -3.67 -20.43
C PRO A 298 0.02 -3.29 -20.30
N VAL A 299 0.91 -4.29 -20.32
CA VAL A 299 2.36 -4.13 -20.24
C VAL A 299 3.02 -5.01 -21.30
N ILE A 300 3.91 -4.41 -22.09
CA ILE A 300 4.69 -5.15 -23.10
C ILE A 300 5.98 -5.66 -22.47
N TYR A 301 6.25 -6.96 -22.61
CA TYR A 301 7.49 -7.61 -22.20
C TYR A 301 7.89 -8.70 -23.20
N ASN A 302 9.14 -8.66 -23.69
CA ASN A 302 9.64 -9.59 -24.72
C ASN A 302 8.67 -9.75 -25.92
N ASP A 303 8.24 -8.63 -26.50
CA ASP A 303 7.33 -8.56 -27.66
C ASP A 303 5.95 -9.20 -27.46
N LYS A 304 5.54 -9.46 -26.22
CA LYS A 304 4.19 -9.91 -25.85
C LYS A 304 3.50 -8.90 -24.95
N THR A 305 2.18 -8.86 -25.03
CA THR A 305 1.36 -8.06 -24.11
C THR A 305 0.87 -8.92 -22.96
N TYR A 306 1.12 -8.45 -21.75
CA TYR A 306 0.60 -8.99 -20.50
C TYR A 306 -0.36 -7.98 -19.90
N ILE A 307 -1.16 -8.44 -18.96
CA ILE A 307 -1.98 -7.57 -18.12
C ILE A 307 -1.40 -7.63 -16.72
N VAL A 308 -1.15 -6.46 -16.14
CA VAL A 308 -0.84 -6.31 -14.72
C VAL A 308 -2.12 -5.89 -14.03
N ALA A 309 -2.50 -6.62 -13.00
CA ALA A 309 -3.59 -6.24 -12.12
C ALA A 309 -3.07 -5.96 -10.72
N THR A 310 -3.39 -4.80 -10.19
CA THR A 310 -3.00 -4.38 -8.83
C THR A 310 -4.26 -4.15 -8.00
N GLU A 311 -4.35 -4.83 -6.86
CA GLU A 311 -5.45 -4.66 -5.91
C GLU A 311 -5.36 -3.25 -5.30
N SER A 312 -6.48 -2.53 -5.27
CA SER A 312 -6.56 -1.24 -4.57
C SER A 312 -6.58 -1.42 -3.06
N ASN A 313 -6.97 -2.61 -2.59
CA ASN A 313 -6.88 -2.97 -1.18
C ASN A 313 -5.52 -3.64 -0.88
N PRO A 314 -4.65 -3.00 -0.09
CA PRO A 314 -3.32 -3.51 0.28
C PRO A 314 -3.35 -4.84 1.05
N ASP A 315 -4.48 -5.14 1.68
CA ASP A 315 -4.63 -6.25 2.59
C ASP A 315 -4.89 -7.54 1.82
N ARG A 316 -5.21 -7.42 0.52
CA ARG A 316 -5.34 -8.53 -0.41
C ARG A 316 -3.97 -9.07 -0.75
N VAL A 317 -3.87 -10.40 -0.71
CA VAL A 317 -2.66 -11.14 -1.07
C VAL A 317 -3.07 -12.28 -2.00
N PRO A 318 -2.60 -12.32 -3.26
CA PRO A 318 -1.59 -11.43 -3.86
C PRO A 318 -2.01 -9.96 -4.03
N SER A 319 -1.11 -9.01 -3.78
CA SER A 319 -1.39 -7.58 -4.03
C SER A 319 -1.37 -7.23 -5.52
N GLN A 320 -0.66 -8.02 -6.32
CA GLN A 320 -0.56 -7.86 -7.75
C GLN A 320 -0.52 -9.21 -8.47
N VAL A 321 -1.13 -9.29 -9.63
CA VAL A 321 -1.07 -10.46 -10.52
C VAL A 321 -0.65 -10.04 -11.92
N VAL A 322 0.03 -10.95 -12.62
CA VAL A 322 0.34 -10.80 -14.05
C VAL A 322 -0.32 -11.93 -14.79
N GLY A 323 -1.10 -11.58 -15.80
CA GLY A 323 -1.77 -12.52 -16.68
C GLY A 323 -1.43 -12.31 -18.15
N GLU A 324 -1.67 -13.34 -18.95
CA GLU A 324 -1.63 -13.29 -20.41
C GLU A 324 -3.05 -13.58 -20.91
N MET A 325 -3.52 -12.78 -21.87
CA MET A 325 -4.70 -13.09 -22.66
C MET A 325 -4.27 -13.82 -23.93
N ARG A 326 -4.91 -14.94 -24.21
CA ARG A 326 -4.64 -15.76 -25.40
C ARG A 326 -5.58 -15.36 -26.54
N ALA A 327 -5.25 -15.80 -27.76
CA ALA A 327 -6.02 -15.49 -28.97
C ALA A 327 -7.47 -16.03 -28.95
N ASP A 328 -7.77 -17.01 -28.09
CA ASP A 328 -9.13 -17.50 -27.82
C ASP A 328 -9.84 -16.71 -26.70
N HIS A 329 -9.27 -15.59 -26.30
CA HIS A 329 -9.70 -14.66 -25.27
C HIS A 329 -9.74 -15.26 -23.86
N THR A 330 -9.10 -16.41 -23.63
CA THR A 330 -8.91 -16.97 -22.29
C THR A 330 -7.78 -16.24 -21.55
N LEU A 331 -7.95 -16.07 -20.23
CA LEU A 331 -6.97 -15.43 -19.36
C LEU A 331 -6.20 -16.48 -18.57
N ASN A 332 -4.88 -16.36 -18.55
CA ASN A 332 -3.99 -17.24 -17.81
C ASN A 332 -3.16 -16.43 -16.82
N ILE A 333 -3.31 -16.69 -15.52
CA ILE A 333 -2.49 -16.04 -14.49
C ILE A 333 -1.11 -16.70 -14.43
N LEU A 334 -0.07 -15.89 -14.63
CA LEU A 334 1.32 -16.32 -14.68
C LEU A 334 2.07 -16.03 -13.39
N CYS A 335 1.80 -14.87 -12.78
CA CYS A 335 2.48 -14.43 -11.55
C CYS A 335 1.48 -13.96 -10.51
N GLN A 336 1.81 -14.20 -9.25
CA GLN A 336 1.12 -13.69 -8.08
C GLN A 336 2.16 -13.11 -7.14
N PHE A 337 2.14 -11.79 -6.98
CA PHE A 337 3.09 -11.05 -6.15
C PHE A 337 2.51 -10.81 -4.75
N PRO A 338 3.34 -10.84 -3.71
CA PRO A 338 2.92 -10.65 -2.31
C PRO A 338 2.12 -9.37 -2.07
#